data_AF-A0A7U9STE9-F1
#
_entry.id   AF-A0A7U9STE9-F1
#
_cell.length_a   1.000
_cell.length_b   1.000
_cell.length_c   1.000
_cell.angle_alpha   90.00
_cell.angle_beta   90.00
_cell.angle_gamma   90.00
#
_symmetry.space_group_name_H-M   'P 1'
#
loop_
_entity.id
_entity.type
_entity.pdbx_description
1 polymer ?
#
loop_
_entity_poly.entity_id
_entity_poly.type
_entity_poly.pdbx_seq_one_letter_code
_entity_poly.pdbx_strand_id
1 'polypeptide(L)'
;MYNGKGAKKNLDDPSVRVNGVIAIGYGLTQGVQHKSKTAEEVSKYDGKPPQWFLDGVDALLYAPTALNKQAFKVAGSGNKVSIECDSGHFAGIDLGIGKYHFEVGAGKDNFEWV
;
A
#
# COMPACT_ATOMS: atom_id res chain seq x y z
N MET A 1 -13.85 21.36 1.47
CA MET A 1 -12.83 20.44 0.93
C MET A 1 -12.11 19.78 2.10
N TYR A 2 -12.06 18.45 2.13
CA TYR A 2 -11.36 17.70 3.18
C TYR A 2 -9.86 17.90 3.02
N ASN A 3 -9.20 18.52 4.01
CA ASN A 3 -7.76 18.79 3.97
C ASN A 3 -7.16 18.87 5.38
N GLY A 4 -5.83 18.83 5.45
CA GLY A 4 -5.11 18.82 6.74
C GLY A 4 -5.36 20.07 7.60
N LYS A 5 -5.51 21.26 7.01
CA LYS A 5 -5.82 22.50 7.77
C LYS A 5 -7.20 22.44 8.41
N GLY A 6 -8.18 21.86 7.72
CA GLY A 6 -9.52 21.62 8.26
C GLY A 6 -9.51 20.57 9.37
N ALA A 7 -8.78 19.47 9.18
CA ALA A 7 -8.64 18.43 10.19
C ALA A 7 -8.04 18.97 11.50
N LYS A 8 -6.97 19.78 11.42
CA LYS A 8 -6.30 20.38 12.58
C LYS A 8 -7.22 21.22 13.48
N LYS A 9 -8.28 21.83 12.94
CA LYS A 9 -9.23 22.62 13.74
C LYS A 9 -10.05 21.77 14.72
N ASN A 10 -10.07 20.46 14.54
CA ASN A 10 -10.85 19.51 15.33
C ASN A 10 -9.93 18.60 16.18
N LEU A 11 -8.64 18.95 16.32
CA LEU A 11 -7.69 18.24 17.16
C LEU A 11 -7.41 19.07 18.41
N ASP A 12 -7.39 18.42 19.57
CA ASP A 12 -7.09 19.08 20.85
C ASP A 12 -5.61 19.44 20.99
N ASP A 13 -4.73 18.70 20.31
CA ASP A 13 -3.28 18.91 20.32
C ASP A 13 -2.81 19.53 18.99
N PRO A 14 -2.37 20.81 18.97
CA PRO A 14 -1.89 21.48 17.77
C PRO A 14 -0.54 20.97 17.27
N SER A 15 0.20 20.21 18.07
CA SER A 15 1.49 19.61 17.71
C SER A 15 1.34 18.38 16.81
N VAL A 16 0.14 17.79 16.75
CA VAL A 16 -0.13 16.62 15.91
C VAL A 16 0.07 16.96 14.43
N ARG A 17 0.91 16.16 13.78
CA ARG A 17 1.11 16.20 12.33
C ARG A 17 0.02 15.39 11.64
N VAL A 18 -0.78 16.06 10.81
CA VAL A 18 -1.77 15.41 9.94
C VAL A 18 -1.10 14.98 8.63
N ASN A 19 -0.94 13.67 8.44
CA ASN A 19 -0.33 13.10 7.23
C ASN A 19 -1.32 12.86 6.08
N GLY A 20 -2.62 12.78 6.39
CA GLY A 20 -3.68 12.56 5.41
C GLY A 20 -5.06 12.67 6.05
N VAL A 21 -6.11 12.68 5.24
CA VAL A 21 -7.51 12.62 5.68
C VAL A 21 -8.20 11.54 4.86
N ILE A 22 -8.78 10.56 5.54
CA ILE A 22 -9.60 9.51 4.90
C ILE A 22 -11.06 9.97 4.99
N ALA A 23 -11.67 10.25 3.84
CA ALA A 23 -13.09 10.60 3.77
C ALA A 23 -13.92 9.33 3.54
N ILE A 24 -14.93 9.10 4.37
CA ILE A 24 -15.81 7.93 4.30
C ILE A 24 -17.25 8.41 4.19
N GLY A 25 -18.04 7.78 3.33
CA GLY A 25 -19.44 8.10 3.09
C GLY A 25 -20.02 7.27 1.95
N TYR A 26 -21.26 7.54 1.57
CA TYR A 26 -21.90 6.88 0.44
C TYR A 26 -21.44 7.48 -0.88
N GLY A 27 -20.96 6.65 -1.79
CA GLY A 27 -20.61 7.06 -3.14
C GLY A 27 -21.86 7.44 -3.93
N LEU A 28 -21.79 8.55 -4.67
CA LEU A 28 -22.85 8.92 -5.62
C LEU A 28 -22.88 7.94 -6.81
N THR A 29 -21.74 7.32 -7.12
CA THR A 29 -21.57 6.32 -8.18
C THR A 29 -20.83 5.10 -7.64
N GLN A 30 -20.87 3.98 -8.38
CA GLN A 30 -20.25 2.71 -7.99
C GLN A 30 -18.71 2.68 -8.09
N GLY A 31 -18.08 3.79 -8.49
CA GLY A 31 -16.65 3.80 -8.82
C GLY A 31 -16.35 2.99 -10.09
N VAL A 32 -15.09 3.05 -10.53
CA VAL A 32 -14.57 2.25 -11.64
C VAL A 32 -13.18 1.76 -11.27
N GLN A 33 -12.76 0.63 -11.85
CA GLN A 33 -11.42 0.10 -11.62
C GLN A 33 -10.36 1.09 -12.12
N HIS A 34 -9.37 1.39 -11.28
CA HIS A 34 -8.21 2.17 -11.69
C HIS A 34 -7.28 1.35 -12.56
N LYS A 35 -6.51 2.02 -13.43
CA LYS A 35 -5.39 1.37 -14.12
C LYS A 35 -4.39 0.89 -13.06
N SER A 36 -4.03 -0.38 -13.10
CA SER A 36 -3.00 -0.97 -12.25
C SER A 36 -1.81 -1.48 -13.06
N LYS A 37 -0.67 -1.59 -12.38
CA LYS A 37 0.49 -2.32 -12.88
C LYS A 37 0.24 -3.84 -12.84
N THR A 38 1.06 -4.61 -13.55
CA THR A 38 1.05 -6.07 -13.45
C THR A 38 1.89 -6.55 -12.27
N ALA A 39 1.70 -7.81 -11.87
CA ALA A 39 2.47 -8.43 -10.80
C ALA A 39 3.98 -8.45 -11.12
N GLU A 40 4.34 -8.66 -12.38
CA GLU A 40 5.73 -8.70 -12.85
C GLU A 40 6.39 -7.32 -12.87
N GLU A 41 5.61 -6.24 -13.02
CA GLU A 41 6.12 -4.87 -12.96
C GLU A 41 6.49 -4.42 -11.55
N VAL A 42 5.91 -5.07 -10.52
CA VAL A 42 6.06 -4.66 -9.12
C VAL A 42 6.78 -5.70 -8.26
N SER A 43 6.96 -6.93 -8.74
CA SER A 43 7.51 -8.02 -7.93
C SER A 43 8.55 -8.86 -8.64
N LYS A 44 9.48 -9.40 -7.85
CA LYS A 44 10.45 -10.40 -8.27
C LYS A 44 10.61 -11.44 -7.16
N TYR A 45 10.71 -12.70 -7.53
CA TYR A 45 10.96 -13.80 -6.61
C TYR A 45 12.17 -14.61 -7.05
N ASP A 46 13.00 -15.02 -6.10
CA ASP A 46 14.14 -15.89 -6.34
C ASP A 46 13.70 -17.37 -6.35
N GLY A 47 13.68 -17.96 -7.54
CA GLY A 47 13.12 -19.29 -7.79
C GLY A 47 11.63 -19.26 -8.12
N LYS A 48 10.93 -20.36 -7.81
CA LYS A 48 9.48 -20.46 -8.05
C LYS A 48 8.71 -19.78 -6.90
N PRO A 49 7.89 -18.74 -7.17
CA PRO A 49 7.12 -18.09 -6.12
C PRO A 49 6.09 -19.06 -5.53
N PRO A 50 6.00 -19.15 -4.18
CA PRO A 50 4.92 -19.86 -3.52
C PRO A 50 3.60 -19.09 -3.67
N GLN A 51 2.47 -19.80 -3.53
CA GLN A 51 1.15 -19.20 -3.74
C GLN A 51 0.90 -18.00 -2.82
N TRP A 52 1.31 -18.09 -1.55
CA TRP A 52 1.16 -16.98 -0.60
C TRP A 52 1.87 -15.70 -1.07
N PHE A 53 3.00 -15.81 -1.79
CA PHE A 53 3.69 -14.63 -2.30
C PHE A 53 2.89 -13.99 -3.44
N LEU A 54 2.34 -14.80 -4.33
CA LEU A 54 1.48 -14.35 -5.43
C LEU A 54 0.22 -13.66 -4.88
N ASP A 55 -0.44 -14.27 -3.90
CA ASP A 55 -1.64 -13.71 -3.24
C ASP A 55 -1.32 -12.38 -2.55
N GLY A 56 -0.14 -12.26 -1.94
CA GLY A 56 0.36 -11.00 -1.37
C GLY A 56 0.58 -9.92 -2.42
N VAL A 57 1.19 -10.25 -3.56
CA VAL A 57 1.38 -9.30 -4.67
C VAL A 57 0.05 -8.88 -5.28
N ASP A 58 -0.89 -9.81 -5.47
CA ASP A 58 -2.22 -9.51 -5.99
C ASP A 58 -2.97 -8.56 -5.05
N ALA A 59 -2.93 -8.80 -3.74
CA ALA A 59 -3.52 -7.90 -2.75
C ALA A 59 -2.84 -6.51 -2.73
N LEU A 60 -1.52 -6.47 -2.89
CA LEU A 60 -0.73 -5.23 -2.98
C LEU A 60 -1.15 -4.37 -4.18
N LEU A 61 -1.51 -4.97 -5.33
CA LEU A 61 -1.97 -4.23 -6.51
C LEU A 61 -3.31 -3.50 -6.30
N TYR A 62 -4.08 -3.88 -5.28
CA TYR A 62 -5.29 -3.18 -4.83
C TYR A 62 -5.02 -2.10 -3.77
N ALA A 63 -3.77 -1.92 -3.32
CA ALA A 63 -3.42 -0.91 -2.34
C ALA A 63 -3.60 0.51 -2.93
N PRO A 64 -4.31 1.42 -2.24
CA PRO A 64 -4.38 2.81 -2.68
C PRO A 64 -3.00 3.47 -2.56
N THR A 65 -2.62 4.26 -3.56
CA THR A 65 -1.36 5.03 -3.57
C THR A 65 -1.59 6.46 -4.02
N ALA A 66 -0.75 7.37 -3.52
CA ALA A 66 -0.81 8.76 -3.96
C ALA A 66 -0.64 8.87 -5.48
N LEU A 67 -1.58 9.58 -6.13
CA LEU A 67 -1.63 9.76 -7.59
C LEU A 67 -1.68 8.45 -8.39
N ASN A 68 -2.11 7.34 -7.77
CA ASN A 68 -2.17 6.00 -8.37
C ASN A 68 -0.82 5.55 -8.98
N LYS A 69 0.31 5.90 -8.34
CA LYS A 69 1.65 5.58 -8.87
C LYS A 69 1.98 4.09 -8.81
N GLN A 70 1.49 3.38 -7.78
CA GLN A 70 1.83 1.97 -7.53
C GLN A 70 3.34 1.71 -7.65
N ALA A 71 4.15 2.57 -7.01
CA ALA A 71 5.60 2.59 -7.18
C ALA A 71 6.31 1.56 -6.29
N PHE A 72 5.73 0.37 -6.16
CA PHE A 72 6.23 -0.71 -5.32
C PHE A 72 7.30 -1.54 -6.02
N LYS A 73 8.24 -2.05 -5.23
CA LYS A 73 9.21 -3.09 -5.60
C LYS A 73 9.22 -4.14 -4.51
N VAL A 74 8.63 -5.29 -4.81
CA VAL A 74 8.56 -6.47 -3.93
C VAL A 74 9.66 -7.44 -4.32
N ALA A 75 10.47 -7.89 -3.37
CA ALA A 75 11.43 -8.95 -3.59
C ALA A 75 11.18 -10.10 -2.60
N GLY A 76 11.20 -11.34 -3.07
CA GLY A 76 11.05 -12.53 -2.24
C GLY A 76 12.15 -13.57 -2.47
N SER A 77 12.58 -14.24 -1.40
CA SER A 77 13.46 -15.42 -1.47
C SER A 77 13.23 -16.31 -0.24
N GLY A 78 12.84 -17.57 -0.45
CA GLY A 78 12.42 -18.45 0.64
C GLY A 78 11.21 -17.88 1.39
N ASN A 79 11.33 -17.67 2.70
CA ASN A 79 10.29 -17.00 3.50
C ASN A 79 10.58 -15.51 3.72
N LYS A 80 11.59 -14.92 3.07
CA LYS A 80 11.96 -13.51 3.29
C LYS A 80 11.37 -12.61 2.21
N VAL A 81 10.79 -11.50 2.62
CA VAL A 81 10.19 -10.51 1.71
C VAL A 81 10.66 -9.10 2.07
N SER A 82 11.02 -8.31 1.07
CA SER A 82 11.15 -6.86 1.19
C SER A 82 10.14 -6.16 0.28
N ILE A 83 9.68 -4.99 0.73
CA ILE A 83 8.90 -4.07 -0.10
C ILE A 83 9.53 -2.69 0.02
N GLU A 84 9.82 -2.10 -1.12
CA GLU A 84 10.22 -0.72 -1.26
C GLU A 84 9.15 0.06 -2.02
N CYS A 85 9.07 1.37 -1.76
CA CYS A 85 8.27 2.30 -2.55
C CYS A 85 9.19 3.42 -3.02
N ASP A 86 9.12 3.79 -4.31
CA ASP A 86 10.00 4.83 -4.86
C ASP A 86 9.94 6.12 -4.05
N SER A 87 11.10 6.77 -3.89
CA SER A 87 11.27 7.95 -3.04
C SER A 87 10.34 9.10 -3.44
N GLY A 88 9.71 9.73 -2.45
CA GLY A 88 8.82 10.87 -2.64
C GLY A 88 8.09 11.26 -1.36
N HIS A 89 7.36 12.37 -1.39
CA HIS A 89 6.68 12.90 -0.20
C HIS A 89 5.70 11.91 0.45
N PHE A 90 5.12 11.01 -0.35
CA PHE A 90 4.13 10.02 0.11
C PHE A 90 4.69 8.62 0.28
N ALA A 91 5.97 8.38 -0.06
CA ALA A 91 6.55 7.05 -0.17
C ALA A 91 6.43 6.23 1.13
N GLY A 92 6.64 6.86 2.30
CA GLY A 92 6.49 6.17 3.58
C GLY A 92 5.04 5.78 3.91
N ILE A 93 4.07 6.60 3.51
CA ILE A 93 2.64 6.32 3.71
C ILE A 93 2.22 5.20 2.75
N ASP A 94 2.54 5.34 1.47
CA ASP A 94 2.23 4.34 0.43
C ASP A 94 2.89 2.99 0.78
N LEU A 95 4.13 2.99 1.26
CA LEU A 95 4.83 1.78 1.74
C LEU A 95 4.09 1.09 2.89
N GLY A 96 3.62 1.85 3.88
CA GLY A 96 2.86 1.29 5.00
C GLY A 96 1.54 0.65 4.56
N ILE A 97 0.81 1.32 3.67
CA ILE A 97 -0.43 0.79 3.08
C ILE A 97 -0.14 -0.48 2.27
N GLY A 98 0.90 -0.45 1.43
CA GLY A 98 1.30 -1.59 0.62
C GLY A 98 1.71 -2.80 1.45
N LYS A 99 2.54 -2.62 2.49
CA LYS A 99 2.92 -3.68 3.42
C LYS A 99 1.71 -4.34 4.08
N TYR A 100 0.73 -3.54 4.51
CA TYR A 100 -0.51 -4.07 5.08
C TYR A 100 -1.29 -4.93 4.07
N HIS A 101 -1.46 -4.45 2.84
CA HIS A 101 -2.14 -5.22 1.78
C HIS A 101 -1.42 -6.52 1.46
N PHE A 102 -0.09 -6.47 1.30
CA PHE A 102 0.71 -7.67 1.08
C PHE A 102 0.57 -8.66 2.24
N GLU A 103 0.66 -8.21 3.49
CA GLU A 103 0.45 -9.06 4.68
C GLU A 103 -0.91 -9.76 4.69
N VAL A 104 -1.97 -9.06 4.31
CA VAL A 104 -3.33 -9.61 4.28
C VAL A 104 -3.47 -10.67 3.20
N GLY A 105 -2.91 -10.43 2.01
CA GLY A 105 -2.94 -11.40 0.92
C GLY A 105 -2.02 -12.60 1.16
N ALA A 106 -0.82 -12.35 1.65
CA ALA A 106 0.19 -13.38 1.87
C ALA A 106 -0.04 -14.22 3.11
N GLY A 107 -0.76 -13.70 4.11
CA GLY A 107 -0.82 -14.32 5.43
C GLY A 107 0.47 -14.10 6.21
N LYS A 108 0.36 -13.43 7.36
CA LYS A 108 1.49 -12.96 8.17
C LYS A 108 2.44 -14.05 8.65
N ASP A 109 1.96 -15.29 8.76
CA ASP A 109 2.74 -16.43 9.26
C ASP A 109 3.58 -17.13 8.17
N ASN A 110 3.38 -16.77 6.89
CA ASN A 110 4.06 -17.43 5.77
C ASN A 110 5.44 -16.84 5.46
N PHE A 111 5.77 -15.66 6.00
CA PHE A 111 6.97 -14.93 5.63
C PHE A 111 7.50 -14.03 6.76
N GLU A 112 8.73 -13.55 6.56
CA GLU A 112 9.44 -12.62 7.43
C GLU A 112 9.84 -11.37 6.62
N TRP A 113 9.63 -10.20 7.21
CA TRP A 113 10.12 -8.94 6.64
C TRP A 113 11.64 -8.83 6.76
N VAL A 114 12.29 -8.31 5.72
CA VAL A 114 13.71 -7.92 5.73
C VAL A 114 13.92 -6.46 5.32
#